data_AF-A0A662F483-F1
#
_entry.id   AF-A0A662F483-F1
#
_cell.length_a   1.000
_cell.length_b   1.000
_cell.length_c   1.000
_cell.angle_alpha   90.00
_cell.angle_beta   90.00
_cell.angle_gamma   90.00
#
_symmetry.space_group_name_H-M   'P 1'
#
loop_
_entity.id
_entity.type
_entity.pdbx_description
1 polymer ?
#
loop_
_entity_poly.entity_id
_entity_poly.type
_entity_poly.pdbx_seq_one_letter_code
_entity_poly.pdbx_strand_id
1 'polypeptide(L)'
;MICRKCGKRKATVNISSNPYCQGCFLKVVDKRIRKTLRVDYNVKIRNTIMLLDDNSAGAIVLKNVLDNALRNYNFKVLKRINKSYNKIVIPATLEDYVSDYLGAVFRGKGWKKNKKEIFPLRNVLDAEAEKYCMIKKLKFSKKERDKYMLDIIKMLDNIEKSYPGVKFSMMKSIMVMEKL
;
A
#
# COMPACT_ATOMS: atom_id res chain seq x y z
N MET A 1 -17.87 -4.02 -20.89
CA MET A 1 -16.69 -4.86 -20.64
C MET A 1 -16.94 -5.88 -19.52
N ILE A 2 -16.48 -7.11 -19.70
CA ILE A 2 -16.59 -8.21 -18.73
C ILE A 2 -15.35 -8.22 -17.81
N CYS A 3 -15.51 -8.68 -16.57
CA CYS A 3 -14.40 -8.82 -15.63
C CYS A 3 -13.35 -9.83 -16.09
N ARG A 4 -12.09 -9.39 -16.24
CA ARG A 4 -10.93 -10.21 -16.64
C ARG A 4 -10.69 -11.44 -15.76
N LYS A 5 -10.95 -11.34 -14.45
CA LYS A 5 -10.65 -12.43 -13.50
C LYS A 5 -11.72 -13.51 -13.40
N CYS A 6 -12.99 -13.16 -13.51
CA CYS A 6 -14.07 -14.13 -13.35
C CYS A 6 -14.82 -14.46 -14.64
N GLY A 7 -14.66 -13.67 -15.70
CA GLY A 7 -15.34 -13.86 -16.99
C GLY A 7 -16.86 -13.75 -16.96
N LYS A 8 -17.49 -13.54 -15.80
CA LYS A 8 -18.95 -13.66 -15.62
C LYS A 8 -19.67 -12.33 -15.35
N ARG A 9 -19.07 -11.45 -14.53
CA ARG A 9 -19.71 -10.21 -14.07
C ARG A 9 -19.28 -9.00 -14.89
N LYS A 10 -20.18 -8.02 -15.03
CA LYS A 10 -19.85 -6.69 -15.59
C LYS A 10 -18.72 -6.06 -14.77
N ALA A 11 -17.71 -5.55 -15.47
CA ALA A 11 -16.63 -4.83 -14.82
C ALA A 11 -17.08 -3.42 -14.44
N THR A 12 -16.69 -2.98 -13.25
CA THR A 12 -17.03 -1.67 -12.69
C THR A 12 -15.79 -0.91 -12.21
N VAL A 13 -14.62 -1.55 -12.22
CA VAL A 13 -13.35 -0.97 -11.78
C VAL A 13 -12.27 -1.39 -12.77
N ASN A 14 -11.36 -0.47 -13.12
CA ASN A 14 -10.18 -0.76 -13.93
C ASN A 14 -8.93 -0.65 -13.07
N ILE A 15 -8.03 -1.63 -13.19
CA ILE A 15 -6.68 -1.59 -12.61
C ILE A 15 -5.69 -1.71 -13.76
N SER A 16 -4.87 -0.69 -14.01
CA SER A 16 -3.86 -0.71 -15.08
C SER A 16 -4.44 -1.23 -16.41
N SER A 17 -5.54 -0.61 -16.84
CA SER A 17 -6.31 -0.96 -18.04
C SER A 17 -7.01 -2.33 -18.03
N ASN A 18 -6.98 -3.06 -16.91
CA ASN A 18 -7.64 -4.35 -16.79
C ASN A 18 -9.00 -4.22 -16.08
N PRO A 19 -10.09 -4.69 -16.70
CA PRO A 19 -11.44 -4.56 -16.14
C PRO A 19 -11.74 -5.63 -15.07
N TYR A 20 -12.25 -5.20 -13.92
CA TYR A 20 -12.66 -6.06 -12.81
C TYR A 20 -14.06 -5.72 -12.30
N CYS A 21 -14.82 -6.74 -11.87
CA CYS A 21 -15.97 -6.53 -11.01
C CYS A 21 -15.50 -6.25 -9.57
N GLN A 22 -16.35 -5.62 -8.74
CA GLN A 22 -16.02 -5.23 -7.37
C GLN A 22 -15.44 -6.39 -6.53
N GLY A 23 -16.07 -7.56 -6.56
CA GLY A 23 -15.59 -8.71 -5.78
C GLY A 23 -14.22 -9.24 -6.25
N CYS A 24 -13.94 -9.20 -7.55
CA CYS A 24 -12.64 -9.61 -8.08
C CYS A 24 -11.56 -8.56 -7.79
N PHE A 25 -11.91 -7.27 -7.83
CA PHE A 25 -11.04 -6.16 -7.46
C PHE A 25 -10.55 -6.31 -6.01
N LEU A 26 -11.46 -6.48 -5.05
CA LEU A 26 -11.12 -6.69 -3.63
C LEU A 26 -10.15 -7.87 -3.46
N LYS A 27 -10.47 -9.02 -4.08
CA LYS A 27 -9.61 -10.21 -4.05
C LYS A 27 -8.22 -9.99 -4.65
N VAL A 28 -8.07 -9.08 -5.63
CA VAL A 28 -6.77 -8.76 -6.22
C VAL A 28 -5.94 -7.93 -5.26
N VAL A 29 -6.52 -6.88 -4.66
CA VAL A 29 -5.86 -6.04 -3.66
C VAL A 29 -5.42 -6.89 -2.45
N ASP A 30 -6.32 -7.69 -1.88
CA ASP A 30 -6.02 -8.60 -0.76
C ASP A 30 -4.87 -9.57 -1.10
N LYS A 31 -4.84 -10.07 -2.34
CA LYS A 31 -3.80 -11.00 -2.78
C LYS A 31 -2.45 -10.30 -2.86
N ARG A 32 -2.40 -9.04 -3.33
CA ARG A 32 -1.15 -8.26 -3.38
C ARG A 32 -0.62 -8.01 -1.97
N ILE A 33 -1.46 -7.53 -1.06
CA ILE A 33 -1.07 -7.23 0.33
C ILE A 33 -0.56 -8.50 1.03
N ARG A 34 -1.29 -9.62 0.93
CA ARG A 34 -0.86 -10.90 1.49
C ARG A 34 0.44 -11.42 0.88
N LYS A 35 0.63 -11.24 -0.44
CA LYS A 35 1.88 -11.61 -1.11
C LYS A 35 3.05 -10.80 -0.52
N THR A 36 2.90 -9.48 -0.37
CA THR A 36 3.92 -8.60 0.23
C THR A 36 4.24 -9.05 1.66
N LEU A 37 3.23 -9.28 2.51
CA LEU A 37 3.42 -9.75 3.90
C LEU A 37 4.18 -11.08 3.98
N ARG A 38 3.87 -12.03 3.09
CA ARG A 38 4.49 -13.36 3.07
C ARG A 38 5.91 -13.34 2.54
N VAL A 39 6.12 -12.74 1.36
CA VAL A 39 7.40 -12.82 0.62
C VAL A 39 8.45 -11.91 1.25
N ASP A 40 8.07 -10.68 1.59
CA ASP A 40 9.05 -9.64 1.87
C ASP A 40 9.40 -9.55 3.36
N TYR A 41 8.50 -10.05 4.21
CA TYR A 41 8.57 -9.77 5.63
C TYR A 41 8.55 -11.00 6.51
N ASN A 42 8.45 -12.23 5.97
CA ASN A 42 8.43 -13.50 6.73
C ASN A 42 7.70 -13.35 8.09
N VAL A 43 6.49 -12.81 8.03
CA VAL A 43 5.72 -12.50 9.23
C VAL A 43 5.25 -13.82 9.84
N LYS A 44 5.88 -14.24 10.94
CA LYS A 44 5.53 -15.47 11.67
C LYS A 44 4.35 -15.24 12.61
N ILE A 45 3.56 -16.30 12.85
CA ILE A 45 2.34 -16.34 13.70
C ILE A 45 2.54 -15.71 15.09
N ARG A 46 3.74 -15.81 15.65
CA ARG A 46 4.07 -15.34 17.01
C ARG A 46 4.59 -13.91 17.11
N ASN A 47 4.72 -13.18 16.00
CA ASN A 47 5.23 -11.81 16.06
C ASN A 47 4.12 -10.84 16.50
N THR A 48 4.41 -10.00 17.50
CA THR A 48 3.58 -8.84 17.80
C THR A 48 3.78 -7.80 16.71
N ILE A 49 2.72 -7.57 15.94
CA ILE A 49 2.70 -6.61 14.84
C ILE A 49 2.00 -5.34 15.32
N MET A 50 2.64 -4.19 15.15
CA MET A 50 2.02 -2.89 15.41
C MET A 50 1.59 -2.24 14.10
N LEU A 51 0.31 -1.92 13.95
CA LEU A 51 -0.20 -1.11 12.84
C LEU A 51 -0.31 0.35 13.29
N LEU A 52 0.32 1.25 12.54
CA LEU A 52 0.18 2.70 12.74
C LEU A 52 -1.11 3.16 12.07
N ASP A 53 -2.12 3.51 12.86
CA ASP A 53 -3.45 3.88 12.36
C ASP A 53 -3.59 5.42 12.25
N ASP A 54 -3.53 5.92 11.02
CA ASP A 54 -3.73 7.32 10.65
C ASP A 54 -5.14 7.60 10.09
N ASN A 55 -6.06 6.62 10.19
CA ASN A 55 -7.41 6.64 9.57
C ASN A 55 -7.43 6.82 8.03
N SER A 56 -6.28 6.80 7.36
CA SER A 56 -6.22 6.88 5.89
C SER A 56 -6.86 5.66 5.23
N ALA A 57 -7.20 5.77 3.94
CA ALA A 57 -7.67 4.63 3.17
C ALA A 57 -6.70 3.44 3.25
N GLY A 58 -5.39 3.70 3.20
CA GLY A 58 -4.35 2.68 3.38
C GLY A 58 -4.45 1.98 4.74
N ALA A 59 -4.52 2.74 5.84
CA ALA A 59 -4.62 2.16 7.18
C ALA A 59 -5.87 1.29 7.35
N ILE A 60 -7.01 1.76 6.85
CA ILE A 60 -8.29 1.03 6.91
C ILE A 60 -8.26 -0.25 6.07
N VAL A 61 -7.72 -0.18 4.85
CA VAL A 61 -7.54 -1.36 4.00
C VAL A 61 -6.66 -2.37 4.71
N LEU A 62 -5.53 -1.92 5.24
CA LEU A 62 -4.56 -2.80 5.88
C LEU A 62 -5.15 -3.45 7.13
N LYS A 63 -5.81 -2.67 8.00
CA LYS A 63 -6.54 -3.19 9.15
C LYS A 63 -7.52 -4.30 8.74
N ASN A 64 -8.35 -4.05 7.74
CA ASN A 64 -9.33 -5.04 7.25
C ASN A 64 -8.66 -6.30 6.68
N VAL A 65 -7.56 -6.16 5.93
CA VAL A 65 -6.81 -7.31 5.40
C VAL A 65 -6.15 -8.08 6.54
N LEU A 66 -5.56 -7.40 7.52
CA LEU A 66 -4.93 -8.02 8.68
C LEU A 66 -5.97 -8.74 9.55
N ASP A 67 -7.11 -8.12 9.87
CA ASP A 67 -8.21 -8.76 10.61
C ASP A 67 -8.65 -10.10 9.95
N ASN A 68 -8.71 -10.13 8.62
CA ASN A 68 -9.13 -11.32 7.87
C ASN A 68 -8.01 -12.34 7.66
N ALA A 69 -6.80 -11.89 7.37
CA ALA A 69 -5.66 -12.77 7.07
C ALA A 69 -4.96 -13.29 8.33
N LEU A 70 -5.04 -12.54 9.43
CA LEU A 70 -4.33 -12.77 10.67
C LEU A 70 -5.25 -13.12 11.84
N ARG A 71 -6.43 -13.75 11.60
CA ARG A 71 -7.25 -14.31 12.70
C ARG A 71 -6.45 -15.20 13.67
N ASN A 72 -5.33 -15.75 13.21
CA ASN A 72 -4.44 -16.60 13.99
C ASN A 72 -3.21 -15.86 14.59
N TYR A 73 -3.04 -14.55 14.40
CA TYR A 73 -1.88 -13.79 14.91
C TYR A 73 -2.33 -12.73 15.90
N ASN A 74 -1.54 -12.51 16.95
CA ASN A 74 -1.74 -11.41 17.89
C ASN A 74 -1.16 -10.10 17.32
N PHE A 75 -1.99 -9.27 16.69
CA PHE A 75 -1.59 -7.91 16.31
C PHE A 75 -2.30 -6.84 17.16
N LYS A 76 -1.60 -5.73 17.40
CA LYS A 76 -2.13 -4.58 18.14
C LYS A 76 -2.16 -3.37 17.22
N VAL A 77 -3.32 -2.73 17.12
CA VAL A 77 -3.47 -1.46 16.41
C VAL A 77 -3.17 -0.34 17.39
N LEU A 78 -2.22 0.54 17.07
CA LEU A 78 -1.85 1.67 17.93
C LEU A 78 -1.73 2.95 17.10
N LYS A 79 -2.08 4.07 17.72
CA LYS A 79 -1.92 5.40 17.10
C LYS A 79 -0.49 5.95 17.23
N ARG A 80 0.28 5.47 18.22
CA ARG A 80 1.64 5.96 18.52
C ARG A 80 2.59 4.84 18.92
N ILE A 81 3.86 5.04 18.62
CA ILE A 81 4.94 4.07 18.88
C ILE A 81 5.44 4.26 20.32
N ASN A 82 4.93 3.46 21.26
CA ASN A 82 5.31 3.57 22.69
C ASN A 82 6.11 2.37 23.22
N LYS A 83 6.32 1.29 22.43
CA LYS A 83 7.01 0.07 22.87
C LYS A 83 7.96 -0.47 21.81
N SER A 84 8.94 -1.27 22.26
CA SER A 84 9.82 -2.08 21.42
C SER A 84 9.02 -3.19 20.72
N TYR A 85 8.47 -2.91 19.53
CA TYR A 85 7.85 -3.92 18.68
C TYR A 85 8.88 -4.59 17.77
N ASN A 86 8.63 -5.86 17.43
CA ASN A 86 9.48 -6.62 16.51
C ASN A 86 9.31 -6.13 15.08
N LYS A 87 8.06 -5.80 14.68
CA LYS A 87 7.73 -5.29 13.35
C LYS A 87 6.65 -4.20 13.44
N ILE A 88 6.85 -3.15 12.66
CA ILE A 88 5.99 -1.98 12.55
C ILE A 88 5.42 -1.96 11.15
N VAL A 89 4.09 -2.00 11.05
CA VAL A 89 3.39 -1.94 9.77
C VAL A 89 3.02 -0.50 9.49
N ILE A 90 3.59 0.02 8.40
CA ILE A 90 3.32 1.35 7.90
C ILE A 90 2.28 1.22 6.78
N PRO A 91 1.12 1.92 6.88
CA PRO A 91 0.08 1.88 5.86
C PRO A 91 0.38 2.78 4.65
N ALA A 92 1.64 2.82 4.20
CA ALA A 92 2.06 3.62 3.06
C ALA A 92 1.80 2.88 1.74
N THR A 93 1.08 3.55 0.84
CA THR A 93 0.74 3.11 -0.51
C THR A 93 1.95 3.18 -1.45
N LEU A 94 1.76 2.80 -2.71
CA LEU A 94 2.79 2.96 -3.74
C LEU A 94 3.24 4.42 -3.86
N GLU A 95 2.30 5.36 -3.93
CA GLU A 95 2.58 6.79 -4.04
C GLU A 95 3.37 7.30 -2.83
N ASP A 96 2.95 6.95 -1.61
CA ASP A 96 3.67 7.34 -0.40
C ASP A 96 5.12 6.83 -0.43
N TYR A 97 5.30 5.56 -0.77
CA TYR A 97 6.60 4.92 -0.76
C TYR A 97 7.56 5.53 -1.78
N VAL A 98 7.09 5.74 -3.01
CA VAL A 98 7.91 6.29 -4.09
C VAL A 98 8.20 7.77 -3.85
N SER A 99 7.20 8.54 -3.40
CA SER A 99 7.40 9.98 -3.15
C SER A 99 8.33 10.24 -1.96
N ASP A 100 8.28 9.41 -0.92
CA ASP A 100 9.17 9.55 0.24
C ASP A 100 10.64 9.26 -0.16
N TYR A 101 10.86 8.21 -0.95
CA TYR A 101 12.16 7.90 -1.51
C TYR A 101 12.69 9.04 -2.39
N LEU A 102 11.91 9.48 -3.37
CA LEU A 102 12.33 10.56 -4.28
C LEU A 102 12.55 11.87 -3.53
N GLY A 103 11.73 12.16 -2.52
CA GLY A 103 11.88 13.34 -1.69
C GLY A 103 13.17 13.35 -0.89
N ALA A 104 13.63 12.18 -0.42
CA ALA A 104 14.95 12.08 0.18
C ALA A 104 16.07 12.32 -0.84
N VAL A 105 15.99 11.67 -2.01
CA VAL A 105 16.97 11.82 -3.10
C VAL A 105 17.10 13.27 -3.56
N PHE A 106 15.98 13.95 -3.85
CA PHE A 106 15.97 15.33 -4.31
C PHE A 106 16.48 16.33 -3.26
N ARG A 107 16.40 15.99 -1.98
CA ARG A 107 16.98 16.80 -0.90
C ARG A 107 18.45 16.48 -0.61
N GLY A 108 19.07 15.60 -1.40
CA GLY A 108 20.43 15.10 -1.15
C GLY A 108 20.56 14.33 0.16
N LYS A 109 19.45 13.80 0.69
CA LYS A 109 19.44 13.03 1.93
C LYS A 109 19.47 11.53 1.61
N GLY A 110 20.24 10.77 2.39
CA GLY A 110 20.15 9.32 2.35
C GLY A 110 18.77 8.86 2.81
N TRP A 111 18.08 8.08 1.98
CA TRP A 111 16.83 7.44 2.38
C TRP A 111 17.14 6.20 3.22
N LYS A 112 16.71 6.19 4.49
CA LYS A 112 16.96 5.09 5.41
C LYS A 112 15.65 4.52 5.92
N LYS A 113 15.38 3.28 5.52
CA LYS A 113 14.26 2.50 6.02
C LYS A 113 14.64 1.79 7.31
N ASN A 114 13.77 1.83 8.31
CA ASN A 114 14.00 1.06 9.54
C ASN A 114 13.83 -0.43 9.25
N LYS A 115 14.77 -1.28 9.68
CA LYS A 115 14.68 -2.75 9.49
C LYS A 115 13.42 -3.36 10.12
N LYS A 116 12.82 -2.69 11.11
CA LYS A 116 11.57 -3.12 11.75
C LYS A 116 10.33 -2.72 10.95
N GLU A 117 10.42 -1.75 10.03
CA GLU A 117 9.28 -1.24 9.27
C GLU A 117 8.96 -2.12 8.06
N ILE A 118 7.67 -2.39 7.90
CA ILE A 118 7.12 -3.15 6.79
C ILE A 118 6.05 -2.34 6.09
N PHE A 119 6.00 -2.45 4.76
CA PHE A 119 5.17 -1.61 3.88
C PHE A 119 4.29 -2.51 2.99
N PRO A 120 3.23 -3.14 3.54
CA PRO A 120 2.44 -4.11 2.80
C PRO A 120 1.70 -3.54 1.58
N LEU A 121 1.43 -2.23 1.63
CA LEU A 121 0.66 -1.49 0.64
C LEU A 121 1.53 -0.85 -0.46
N ARG A 122 2.85 -1.04 -0.46
CA ARG A 122 3.75 -0.49 -1.50
C ARG A 122 3.45 -0.93 -2.95
N ASN A 123 2.53 -1.88 -3.13
CA ASN A 123 2.06 -2.38 -4.43
C ASN A 123 0.57 -2.05 -4.70
N VAL A 124 0.03 -1.09 -3.95
CA VAL A 124 -1.36 -0.65 -4.00
C VAL A 124 -1.36 0.86 -4.19
N LEU A 125 -2.07 1.34 -5.21
CA LEU A 125 -2.22 2.77 -5.46
C LEU A 125 -3.16 3.41 -4.43
N ASP A 126 -3.02 4.71 -4.18
CA ASP A 126 -3.97 5.51 -3.39
C ASP A 126 -5.42 5.29 -3.86
N ALA A 127 -5.64 5.47 -5.17
CA ALA A 127 -6.97 5.31 -5.77
C ALA A 127 -7.52 3.88 -5.61
N GLU A 128 -6.65 2.86 -5.58
CA GLU A 128 -7.08 1.49 -5.31
C GLU A 128 -7.49 1.31 -3.85
N ALA A 129 -6.75 1.89 -2.90
CA ALA A 129 -7.08 1.85 -1.49
C ALA A 129 -8.41 2.56 -1.19
N GLU A 130 -8.61 3.76 -1.75
CA GLU A 130 -9.87 4.50 -1.62
C GLU A 130 -11.05 3.71 -2.22
N LYS A 131 -10.87 3.17 -3.44
CA LYS A 131 -11.91 2.38 -4.09
C LYS A 131 -12.25 1.12 -3.31
N TYR A 132 -11.27 0.49 -2.67
CA TYR A 132 -11.48 -0.64 -1.78
C TYR A 132 -12.39 -0.26 -0.61
N CYS A 133 -12.08 0.85 0.08
CA CYS A 133 -12.89 1.35 1.18
C CYS A 133 -14.32 1.68 0.74
N MET A 134 -14.49 2.35 -0.41
CA MET A 134 -15.81 2.67 -0.97
C MET A 134 -16.65 1.41 -1.24
N ILE A 135 -16.08 0.38 -1.87
CA ILE A 135 -16.80 -0.87 -2.16
C ILE A 135 -17.22 -1.58 -0.86
N LYS A 136 -16.37 -1.54 0.16
CA LYS A 136 -16.62 -2.14 1.48
C LYS A 136 -17.44 -1.24 2.41
N LYS A 137 -17.81 -0.03 1.97
CA LYS A 137 -18.51 1.01 2.77
C LYS A 137 -17.77 1.34 4.08
N LEU A 138 -16.44 1.39 4.03
CA LEU A 138 -15.59 1.74 5.17
C LEU A 138 -15.36 3.26 5.19
N LYS A 139 -15.45 3.86 6.37
CA LYS A 139 -15.10 5.28 6.57
C LYS A 139 -13.58 5.44 6.64
N PHE A 140 -13.06 6.45 5.96
CA PHE A 140 -11.64 6.81 5.97
C PHE A 140 -11.50 8.33 5.83
N SER A 141 -10.39 8.89 6.30
CA SER A 141 -10.00 10.27 6.04
C SER A 141 -9.06 10.35 4.84
N LYS A 142 -9.09 11.48 4.15
CA LYS A 142 -8.06 11.78 3.15
C LYS A 142 -6.72 11.91 3.88
N LYS A 143 -5.69 11.26 3.37
CA LYS A 143 -4.36 11.32 3.96
C LYS A 143 -3.79 12.72 3.77
N GLU A 144 -3.35 13.33 4.86
CA GLU A 144 -2.64 14.60 4.82
C GLU A 144 -1.19 14.36 4.36
N ARG A 145 -0.73 15.20 3.44
CA ARG A 145 0.64 15.18 2.91
C ARG A 145 1.14 16.61 2.84
N ASP A 146 2.43 16.81 3.11
CA ASP A 146 3.02 18.12 2.93
C ASP A 146 3.04 18.53 1.45
N LYS A 147 3.18 19.84 1.20
CA LYS A 147 3.15 20.42 -0.15
C LYS A 147 4.20 19.79 -1.07
N TYR A 148 5.39 19.51 -0.55
CA TYR A 148 6.49 18.98 -1.33
C TYR A 148 6.21 17.55 -1.81
N MET A 149 5.67 16.72 -0.93
CA MET A 149 5.22 15.36 -1.27
C MET A 149 4.10 15.38 -2.31
N LEU A 150 3.16 16.32 -2.20
CA LEU A 150 2.12 16.51 -3.22
C LEU A 150 2.69 16.90 -4.58
N ASP A 151 3.72 17.74 -4.61
CA ASP A 151 4.35 18.16 -5.87
C ASP A 151 5.12 17.00 -6.54
N ILE A 152 5.79 16.14 -5.76
CA ILE A 152 6.39 14.90 -6.28
C ILE A 152 5.31 13.96 -6.84
N ILE A 153 4.19 13.79 -6.13
CA ILE A 153 3.09 12.95 -6.61
C ILE A 153 2.52 13.49 -7.93
N LYS A 154 2.31 14.81 -8.04
CA LYS A 154 1.86 15.44 -9.30
C LYS A 154 2.86 15.23 -10.44
N MET A 155 4.16 15.36 -10.15
CA MET A 155 5.21 15.06 -11.13
C MET A 155 5.10 13.60 -11.61
N LEU A 156 4.97 12.65 -10.69
CA LEU A 156 4.79 11.23 -11.02
C LEU A 156 3.51 10.98 -11.83
N ASP A 157 2.40 11.64 -11.49
CA ASP A 157 1.14 11.54 -12.24
C ASP A 157 1.28 12.08 -13.66
N ASN A 158 2.06 13.14 -13.86
CA ASN A 158 2.32 13.68 -15.19
C ASN A 158 3.18 12.72 -16.03
N ILE A 159 4.19 12.09 -15.44
CA ILE A 159 5.00 11.08 -16.12
C ILE A 159 4.17 9.83 -16.44
N GLU A 160 3.33 9.39 -15.51
CA GLU A 160 2.45 8.22 -15.67
C GLU A 160 1.47 8.36 -16.84
N LYS A 161 1.04 9.59 -17.19
CA LYS A 161 0.21 9.86 -18.37
C LYS A 161 0.92 9.54 -19.68
N SER A 162 2.20 9.89 -19.78
CA SER A 162 3.03 9.62 -20.96
C SER A 162 3.57 8.18 -20.97
N TYR A 163 3.84 7.63 -19.78
CA TYR A 163 4.48 6.33 -19.59
C TYR A 163 3.75 5.52 -18.50
N PRO A 164 2.68 4.80 -18.87
CA PRO A 164 1.92 3.99 -17.93
C PRO A 164 2.78 2.94 -17.22
N GLY A 165 2.67 2.85 -15.89
CA GLY A 165 3.39 1.92 -15.04
C GLY A 165 4.69 2.46 -14.44
N VAL A 166 5.06 3.72 -14.69
CA VAL A 166 6.29 4.32 -14.14
C VAL A 166 6.33 4.24 -12.62
N LYS A 167 5.23 4.50 -11.90
CA LYS A 167 5.22 4.39 -10.43
C LYS A 167 5.64 2.99 -9.95
N PHE A 168 5.14 1.94 -10.62
CA PHE A 168 5.49 0.55 -10.28
C PHE A 168 6.93 0.21 -10.68
N SER A 169 7.41 0.72 -11.82
CA SER A 169 8.80 0.55 -12.24
C SER A 169 9.76 1.20 -11.24
N MET A 170 9.47 2.42 -10.79
CA MET A 170 10.25 3.11 -9.76
C MET A 170 10.29 2.33 -8.45
N MET A 171 9.14 1.86 -7.96
CA MET A 171 9.10 1.04 -6.74
C MET A 171 9.95 -0.23 -6.87
N LYS A 172 9.94 -0.90 -8.02
CA LYS A 172 10.81 -2.07 -8.25
C LYS A 172 12.29 -1.68 -8.21
N SER A 173 12.68 -0.57 -8.82
CA SER A 173 14.06 -0.05 -8.77
C SER A 173 14.48 0.27 -7.33
N ILE A 174 13.62 0.91 -6.56
CA ILE A 174 13.86 1.19 -5.12
C ILE A 174 14.09 -0.14 -4.36
N MET A 175 13.27 -1.16 -4.60
CA MET A 175 13.43 -2.47 -3.96
C MET A 175 14.73 -3.19 -4.31
N VAL A 176 15.29 -2.97 -5.50
CA VAL A 176 16.59 -3.51 -5.89
C VAL A 176 17.70 -2.76 -5.17
N MET A 177 17.64 -1.42 -5.14
CA MET A 177 18.59 -0.57 -4.44
C MET A 177 18.62 -0.82 -2.92
N GLU A 178 17.48 -1.16 -2.30
CA GLU A 178 17.41 -1.54 -0.88
C GLU A 178 18.13 -2.85 -0.52
N LYS A 179 18.37 -3.72 -1.51
CA LYS A 179 19.01 -5.03 -1.30
C LYS A 179 20.53 -4.99 -1.48
N LEU A 180 21.05 -3.90 -2.04
CA LEU A 180 22.48 -3.60 -2.15
C LEU A 180 22.95 -2.94 -0.85
#